data_AF-R2XFN8-F1
#
_entry.id   AF-R2XFN8-F1
#
_cell.length_a   1.000
_cell.length_b   1.000
_cell.length_c   1.000
_cell.angle_alpha   90.00
_cell.angle_beta   90.00
_cell.angle_gamma   90.00
#
_symmetry.space_group_name_H-M   'P 1'
#
loop_
_entity.id
_entity.type
_entity.pdbx_description
1 polymer ?
#
loop_
_entity_poly.entity_id
_entity_poly.type
_entity_poly.pdbx_seq_one_letter_code
_entity_poly.pdbx_strand_id
1 'polypeptide(L)' 'MESLFERAEGMAQEKYRQTFDYATRNIGVAFRNVLRENKLPEPQYKETKLNENYLEEMISYMEIIHQKDLKEVAE' A
#
# COMPACT_ATOMS: atom_id res chain seq x y z
N MET A 1 3.37 17.74 5.19
CA MET A 1 3.42 17.41 3.75
C MET A 1 3.87 15.97 3.68
N GLU A 2 2.99 15.09 3.22
CA GLU A 2 3.39 13.72 2.87
C GLU A 2 4.33 13.78 1.67
N SER A 3 5.39 12.97 1.68
CA SER A 3 6.28 12.84 0.54
C SER A 3 5.57 12.15 -0.64
N LEU A 4 6.08 12.35 -1.86
CA LEU A 4 5.57 11.63 -3.04
C LEU A 4 5.63 10.11 -2.85
N PHE A 5 6.65 9.63 -2.15
CA PHE A 5 6.82 8.22 -1.84
C PHE A 5 5.74 7.72 -0.86
N GLU A 6 5.47 8.45 0.23
CA GLU A 6 4.40 8.11 1.18
C GLU A 6 3.01 8.09 0.51
N ARG A 7 2.74 9.04 -0.39
CA ARG A 7 1.51 9.05 -1.19
C ARG A 7 1.43 7.86 -2.15
N ALA A 8 2.55 7.46 -2.75
CA ALA A 8 2.64 6.28 -3.59
C ALA A 8 2.43 4.98 -2.79
N GLU A 9 3.04 4.87 -1.61
CA GLU A 9 2.82 3.76 -0.68
C GLU A 9 1.35 3.67 -0.27
N GLY A 10 0.71 4.81 0.04
CA GLY A 10 -0.71 4.89 0.35
C GLY A 10 -1.59 4.37 -0.80
N MET A 11 -1.33 4.81 -2.03
CA MET A 11 -2.06 4.35 -3.22
C MET A 11 -1.88 2.85 -3.47
N ALA A 12 -0.67 2.33 -3.29
CA ALA A 12 -0.37 0.92 -3.47
C ALA A 12 -1.03 0.06 -2.37
N GLN A 13 -0.99 0.50 -1.11
CA GLN A 13 -1.67 -0.16 0.00
C GLN A 13 -3.19 -0.15 -0.20
N GLU A 14 -3.77 0.95 -0.69
CA GLU A 14 -5.20 1.04 -0.94
C GLU A 14 -5.66 0.08 -2.04
N LYS A 15 -4.91 0.00 -3.14
CA LYS A 15 -5.16 -1.00 -4.18
C LYS A 15 -5.00 -2.42 -3.64
N TYR A 16 -3.99 -2.65 -2.81
CA TYR A 16 -3.77 -3.96 -2.21
C TYR A 16 -4.94 -4.39 -1.32
N ARG A 17 -5.52 -3.47 -0.52
CA ARG A 17 -6.70 -3.74 0.32
C ARG A 17 -7.92 -4.25 -0.45
N GLN A 18 -8.00 -3.96 -1.76
CA GLN A 18 -9.08 -4.41 -2.63
C GLN A 18 -8.83 -5.80 -3.24
N THR A 19 -7.68 -6.42 -2.98
CA THR A 19 -7.33 -7.74 -3.54
C THR A 19 -7.81 -8.89 -2.67
N PHE A 20 -8.00 -10.05 -3.30
CA PHE A 20 -8.31 -11.30 -2.59
C PHE A 20 -7.17 -11.76 -1.67
N ASP A 21 -5.90 -11.53 -2.06
CA ASP A 21 -4.74 -11.84 -1.22
C ASP A 21 -4.78 -11.06 0.11
N TYR A 22 -5.08 -9.75 0.05
CA TYR A 22 -5.28 -8.97 1.27
C TYR A 22 -6.43 -9.53 2.13
N ALA A 23 -7.59 -9.81 1.53
CA ALA A 23 -8.75 -10.31 2.27
C ALA A 23 -8.43 -11.61 3.03
N THR A 24 -7.77 -12.57 2.36
CA THR A 24 -7.37 -13.85 2.98
C THR A 24 -6.35 -13.67 4.10
N ARG A 25 -5.31 -12.85 3.89
CA ARG A 25 -4.31 -12.56 4.92
C ARG A 25 -4.91 -11.80 6.10
N ASN A 26 -5.79 -10.84 5.84
CA ASN A 26 -6.44 -10.04 6.86
C ASN A 26 -7.36 -10.88 7.75
N ILE A 27 -8.08 -11.86 7.20
CA ILE A 27 -8.85 -12.83 8.00
C ILE A 27 -7.93 -13.64 8.92
N GLY A 28 -6.79 -14.11 8.41
CA GLY A 28 -5.80 -14.82 9.22
C GLY A 28 -5.21 -13.95 10.35
N VAL A 29 -4.91 -12.69 10.06
CA VAL A 29 -4.46 -11.70 11.06
C VAL A 29 -5.55 -11.44 12.11
N ALA A 30 -6.79 -11.22 11.68
CA ALA A 30 -7.92 -10.99 12.57
C ALA A 30 -8.13 -12.18 13.52
N PHE A 31 -8.08 -13.41 13.00
CA PHE A 31 -8.18 -14.61 13.82
C PHE A 31 -7.05 -14.72 14.86
N ARG A 32 -5.80 -14.45 14.46
CA ARG A 32 -4.66 -14.43 15.38
C ARG A 32 -4.76 -13.33 16.43
N ASN A 33 -5.34 -12.19 16.08
CA ASN A 33 -5.54 -11.05 16.98
C ASN A 33 -6.62 -11.30 18.04
N VAL A 34 -7.56 -12.23 17.80
CA VAL A 34 -8.51 -12.67 18.83
C VAL A 34 -7.78 -13.43 19.96
N LEU A 35 -6.69 -14.13 19.65
CA LEU A 35 -5.96 -14.99 20.58
C LEU A 35 -4.71 -14.33 21.20
N ARG A 36 -4.34 -13.13 20.75
CA ARG A 36 -3.12 -12.42 21.18
C ARG A 36 -3.46 -11.09 21.85
N GLU A 37 -2.84 -10.81 23.00
CA GLU A 37 -2.89 -9.47 23.63
C GLU A 37 -2.19 -8.43 22.74
N ASN A 38 -1.09 -8.80 22.11
CA ASN A 38 -0.38 -7.94 21.14
C ASN A 38 -0.93 -8.15 19.73
N LYS A 39 -1.77 -7.21 19.29
CA LYS A 39 -2.37 -7.22 17.95
C LYS A 39 -1.30 -7.09 16.87
N LEU A 40 -1.35 -7.98 15.89
CA LEU A 40 -0.58 -7.91 14.66
C LEU A 40 -1.11 -6.75 13.78
N PRO A 41 -0.21 -6.04 13.08
CA PRO A 41 -0.59 -5.01 12.13
C PRO A 41 -1.33 -5.59 10.92
N GLU A 42 -2.01 -4.72 10.17
CA GLU A 42 -2.63 -5.13 8.90
C GLU A 42 -1.56 -5.61 7.90
N PRO A 43 -1.91 -6.55 7.00
CA PRO A 43 -1.00 -6.97 5.93
C PRO A 43 -0.51 -5.79 5.09
N GLN A 44 0.81 -5.64 4.93
CA GLN A 44 1.39 -4.53 4.19
C GLN A 44 1.69 -4.95 2.75
N TYR A 45 1.42 -4.08 1.77
CA TYR A 45 1.68 -4.36 0.36
C TYR A 45 3.16 -4.69 0.11
N LYS A 46 4.07 -3.99 0.78
CA LYS A 46 5.52 -4.24 0.69
C LYS A 46 5.94 -5.67 1.08
N GLU A 47 5.16 -6.36 1.90
CA GLU A 47 5.43 -7.75 2.32
C GLU A 47 5.02 -8.77 1.26
N THR A 48 4.34 -8.34 0.20
CA THR A 48 3.88 -9.21 -0.90
C THR A 48 4.86 -9.28 -2.07
N LYS A 49 5.84 -8.38 -2.14
CA LYS A 49 6.75 -8.21 -3.27
C LYS A 49 8.20 -8.36 -2.82
N LEU A 50 9.06 -8.74 -3.77
CA LEU A 50 10.51 -8.58 -3.60
C LEU A 50 10.85 -7.09 -3.62
N ASN A 51 11.84 -6.67 -2.82
CA ASN A 51 12.19 -5.25 -2.62
C ASN A 51 12.45 -4.48 -3.93
N GLU A 52 13.06 -5.10 -4.93
CA GLU A 52 13.35 -4.47 -6.22
C GLU A 52 12.07 -4.15 -7.00
N ASN A 53 11.16 -5.13 -7.11
CA ASN A 53 9.85 -4.94 -7.79
C ASN A 53 8.96 -3.93 -7.04
N TYR A 54 9.09 -3.88 -5.71
CA TYR A 54 8.35 -2.91 -4.91
C TYR A 54 8.80 -1.47 -5.21
N LEU A 55 10.11 -1.22 -5.29
CA LEU A 55 10.65 0.10 -5.60
C LEU A 55 10.28 0.56 -7.01
N GLU A 56 10.37 -0.31 -8.01
CA GLU A 56 9.96 0.02 -9.39
C GLU A 56 8.48 0.41 -9.47
N GLU A 57 7.60 -0.33 -8.80
CA GLU A 57 6.18 0.02 -8.76
C GLU A 57 5.94 1.34 -8.01
N MET A 58 6.65 1.61 -6.91
CA MET A 58 6.54 2.88 -6.18
C MET A 58 6.97 4.06 -7.06
N ILE A 59 8.01 3.90 -7.89
CA ILE A 59 8.42 4.92 -8.87
C ILE A 59 7.30 5.18 -9.87
N SER A 60 6.69 4.13 -10.43
CA SER A 60 5.56 4.28 -11.35
C SER A 60 4.36 4.98 -10.69
N TYR A 61 4.05 4.66 -9.43
CA TYR A 61 3.01 5.35 -8.68
C TYR A 61 3.33 6.83 -8.44
N MET A 62 4.59 7.15 -8.10
CA MET A 62 5.04 8.54 -7.95
C MET A 62 4.91 9.32 -9.25
N GLU A 63 5.24 8.74 -10.40
CA GLU A 63 5.05 9.37 -11.72
C GLU A 63 3.57 9.66 -12.00
N ILE A 64 2.68 8.72 -11.71
CA ILE A 64 1.23 8.90 -11.88
C ILE A 64 0.72 10.04 -10.97
N ILE A 65 1.14 10.06 -9.72
CA ILE A 65 0.77 11.11 -8.76
C ILE A 65 1.28 12.46 -9.23
N HIS A 66 2.54 12.53 -9.64
CA HIS A 66 3.13 13.77 -10.15
C HIS A 66 2.41 14.29 -11.39
N GLN A 67 2.02 13.42 -12.32
CA GLN A 67 1.24 13.81 -13.49
C GLN A 67 -0.16 14.33 -13.13
N LYS A 68 -0.81 13.77 -12.11
CA LYS A 68 -2.10 14.27 -11.61
C LYS A 68 -1.95 15.65 -10.99
N ASP A 69 -0.94 15.82 -10.14
CA ASP A 69 -0.65 17.10 -9.49
C ASP A 69 -0.36 18.19 -10.56
N LEU A 70 0.38 17.87 -11.62
CA LEU A 70 0.63 18.80 -12.73
C LEU A 70 -0.64 19.18 -13.51
N LYS A 71 -1.60 18.26 -13.65
CA LYS A 71 -2.87 18.53 -14.32
C LYS A 71 -3.79 19.40 -13.47
N GLU A 72 -3.85 19.16 -12.16
CA GLU A 72 -4.64 19.99 -11.24
C GLU A 72 -4.11 21.42 -11.12
N VAL A 73 -2.82 21.65 -11.38
CA VAL A 73 -2.22 23.00 -11.41
C VAL A 73 -2.49 23.72 -12.75
N ALA A 74 -2.85 22.99 -13.80
CA ALA A 74 -3.09 23.54 -15.14
C ALA A 74 -4.56 23.95 -15.39
N GLU A 75 -5.48 23.59 -14.50
CA GLU A 75 -6.91 23.99 -14.49
C GLU A 75 -7.16 25.13 -13.50
#